data_AF-A0A7R6X6E3-F1
#
_entry.id   AF-A0A7R6X6E3-F1
#
_cell.length_a   1.000
_cell.length_b   1.000
_cell.length_c   1.000
_cell.angle_alpha   90.00
_cell.angle_beta   90.00
_cell.angle_gamma   90.00
#
_symmetry.space_group_name_H-M   'P 1'
#
loop_
_entity.id
_entity.type
_entity.pdbx_description
1 polymer ?
#
loop_
_entity_poly.entity_id
_entity_poly.type
_entity_poly.pdbx_seq_one_letter_code
_entity_poly.pdbx_strand_id
1 'polypeptide(L)'
;MGEPYLDPSQRRFFAEFKMGGDVFFLNSNTSTSRADWSFLQSGELQITYPAGFSRRCKATIAGTSLTIEPPTCFYGWDDVGPSIALVKQ
;
A
#
# COMPACT_ATOMS: atom_id res chain seq x y z
N MET A 1 26.09 -21.00 -8.95
CA MET A 1 25.67 -19.61 -8.66
C MET A 1 24.36 -19.74 -7.91
N GLY A 2 24.36 -19.49 -6.60
CA GLY A 2 23.14 -19.61 -5.78
C GLY A 2 22.33 -18.33 -5.95
N GLU A 3 21.07 -18.47 -6.39
CA GLU A 3 20.11 -17.38 -6.33
C GLU A 3 20.00 -16.91 -4.88
N PRO A 4 20.05 -15.59 -4.59
CA PRO A 4 19.90 -15.13 -3.22
C PRO A 4 18.51 -15.52 -2.73
N TYR A 5 18.47 -16.36 -1.68
CA TYR A 5 17.26 -16.63 -0.92
C TYR A 5 16.71 -15.28 -0.45
N LEU A 6 15.65 -14.82 -1.10
CA LEU A 6 14.89 -13.66 -0.64
C LEU A 6 14.27 -14.05 0.69
N ASP A 7 14.81 -13.46 1.76
CA ASP A 7 14.27 -13.58 3.10
C ASP A 7 12.77 -13.21 3.06
N PRO A 8 11.85 -14.05 3.54
CA PRO A 8 10.41 -13.76 3.51
C PRO A 8 10.04 -12.54 4.36
N SER A 9 10.91 -12.08 5.26
CA SER A 9 10.77 -10.81 5.99
C SER A 9 11.25 -9.60 5.18
N GLN A 10 11.94 -9.79 4.04
CA GLN A 10 12.21 -8.78 3.02
C GLN A 10 11.20 -8.81 1.86
N ARG A 11 9.93 -9.13 2.11
CA ARG A 11 8.87 -8.83 1.15
C ARG A 11 8.89 -7.33 0.90
N ARG A 12 9.37 -6.92 -0.28
CA ARG A 12 9.32 -5.53 -0.71
C ARG A 12 7.86 -5.17 -0.94
N PHE A 13 7.22 -4.61 0.10
CA PHE A 13 5.91 -4.00 -0.04
C PHE A 13 6.00 -2.91 -1.09
N PHE A 14 5.09 -2.97 -2.06
CA PHE A 14 4.94 -1.92 -3.05
C PHE A 14 3.48 -1.55 -3.12
N ALA A 15 3.24 -0.27 -3.41
CA ALA A 15 1.97 0.21 -3.91
C ALA A 15 2.26 1.11 -5.13
N GLU A 16 1.57 0.84 -6.22
CA GLU A 16 1.68 1.55 -7.48
C GLU A 16 0.37 2.31 -7.72
N PHE A 17 0.42 3.63 -7.55
CA PHE A 17 -0.71 4.52 -7.75
C PHE A 17 -0.72 5.01 -9.20
N LYS A 18 -1.80 4.73 -9.93
CA LYS A 18 -2.02 5.24 -11.29
C LYS A 18 -2.84 6.53 -11.25
N MET A 19 -2.58 7.43 -12.20
CA MET A 19 -3.32 8.69 -12.35
C MET A 19 -4.81 8.49 -12.67
N GLY A 20 -5.23 7.28 -13.05
CA GLY A 20 -6.64 6.94 -13.32
C GLY A 20 -7.45 6.52 -12.09
N GLY A 21 -6.88 6.60 -10.88
CA GLY A 21 -7.53 6.16 -9.65
C GLY A 21 -7.24 4.71 -9.27
N ASP A 22 -6.61 3.91 -10.13
CA ASP A 22 -6.21 2.54 -9.76
C ASP A 22 -4.96 2.51 -8.88
N VAL A 23 -4.94 1.60 -7.90
CA VAL A 23 -3.76 1.25 -7.10
C VAL A 23 -3.52 -0.26 -7.17
N PHE A 24 -2.26 -0.64 -7.36
CA PHE A 24 -1.81 -2.02 -7.33
C PHE A 24 -0.84 -2.21 -6.18
N PHE A 25 -1.05 -3.21 -5.33
CA PHE A 25 -0.19 -3.42 -4.18
C PHE A 25 -0.02 -4.90 -3.85
N LEU A 26 1.06 -5.24 -3.17
CA LEU A 26 1.30 -6.60 -2.70
C LEU A 26 0.36 -6.93 -1.53
N ASN A 27 -0.42 -7.99 -1.59
CA ASN A 27 -1.27 -8.41 -0.46
C ASN A 27 -0.57 -9.45 0.46
N SER A 28 -1.25 -9.88 1.52
CA SER A 28 -0.74 -10.87 2.50
C SER A 28 -0.33 -12.20 1.86
N ASN A 29 -0.96 -12.56 0.74
CA ASN A 29 -0.74 -13.79 0.00
C ASN A 29 0.37 -13.65 -1.05
N THR A 30 1.18 -12.59 -1.00
CA THR A 30 2.22 -12.26 -1.99
C THR A 30 1.72 -12.07 -3.42
N SER A 31 0.41 -11.81 -3.57
CA SER A 31 -0.21 -11.54 -4.85
C SER A 31 -0.45 -10.05 -5.02
N THR A 32 -0.45 -9.57 -6.25
CA THR A 32 -0.84 -8.19 -6.54
C THR A 32 -2.36 -8.05 -6.46
N SER A 33 -2.83 -7.20 -5.55
CA SER A 33 -4.23 -6.77 -5.45
C SER A 33 -4.42 -5.46 -6.21
N ARG A 34 -5.60 -5.32 -6.85
CA ARG A 34 -6.06 -4.07 -7.46
C ARG A 34 -7.18 -3.46 -6.62
N ALA A 35 -7.10 -2.17 -6.39
CA ALA A 35 -8.15 -1.37 -5.80
C ALA A 35 -8.18 0.01 -6.47
N ASP A 36 -9.17 0.83 -6.13
CA ASP A 36 -9.20 2.24 -6.46
C ASP A 36 -8.67 3.05 -5.26
N TRP A 37 -8.01 4.17 -5.50
CA TRP A 37 -7.47 5.06 -4.48
C TRP A 37 -7.97 6.48 -4.68
N SER A 38 -8.23 7.15 -3.56
CA SER A 38 -8.55 8.57 -3.54
C SER A 38 -7.92 9.23 -2.32
N PHE A 39 -7.28 10.38 -2.53
CA PHE A 39 -6.78 11.19 -1.44
C PHE A 39 -7.86 12.19 -1.02
N LEU A 40 -8.40 12.00 0.18
CA LEU A 40 -9.48 12.83 0.71
C LEU A 40 -8.95 14.19 1.16
N GLN A 41 -9.80 15.21 1.14
CA GLN A 41 -9.44 16.55 1.67
C GLN A 41 -9.09 16.53 3.16
N SER A 42 -9.52 15.49 3.91
CA SER A 42 -9.14 15.25 5.30
C SER A 42 -7.67 14.86 5.48
N GLY A 43 -6.92 14.58 4.40
CA GLY A 43 -5.56 14.05 4.47
C GLY A 43 -5.50 12.53 4.61
N GLU A 44 -6.64 11.85 4.44
CA GLU A 44 -6.72 10.40 4.47
C GLU A 44 -6.64 9.81 3.07
N LEU A 45 -5.97 8.68 2.95
CA LEU A 45 -5.99 7.83 1.77
C LEU A 45 -7.16 6.85 1.90
N GLN A 46 -8.10 6.91 0.98
CA GLN A 46 -9.18 5.94 0.85
C GLN A 46 -8.82 4.92 -0.23
N ILE A 47 -8.93 3.64 0.11
CA ILE A 47 -8.77 2.50 -0.79
C ILE A 47 -10.13 1.85 -0.97
N THR A 48 -10.66 1.82 -2.19
CA THR A 48 -11.96 1.25 -2.53
C THR A 48 -11.76 -0.07 -3.26
N TYR A 49 -12.30 -1.15 -2.70
CA TYR A 49 -12.11 -2.49 -3.22
C TYR A 49 -13.21 -2.85 -4.22
N PRO A 50 -12.94 -3.73 -5.21
CA PRO A 50 -13.94 -4.18 -6.18
C PRO A 50 -15.19 -4.83 -5.54
N ALA A 51 -15.04 -5.36 -4.33
CA ALA A 51 -16.14 -5.91 -3.54
C ALA A 51 -17.11 -4.85 -2.97
N GLY A 52 -16.88 -3.56 -3.22
CA GLY A 52 -17.78 -2.46 -2.88
C GLY A 52 -17.57 -1.86 -1.49
N PHE A 53 -16.59 -2.34 -0.72
CA PHE A 53 -16.19 -1.72 0.55
C PHE A 53 -14.96 -0.84 0.37
N SER A 54 -14.79 0.15 1.24
CA SER A 54 -13.61 1.00 1.29
C SER A 54 -12.96 0.96 2.67
N ARG A 55 -11.65 1.21 2.70
CA ARG A 55 -10.87 1.39 3.91
C ARG A 55 -10.13 2.72 3.83
N ARG A 56 -9.91 3.35 4.98
CA ARG A 56 -9.20 4.63 5.09
C ARG A 56 -7.99 4.48 5.98
N CYS A 57 -6.91 5.16 5.63
CA CYS A 57 -5.71 5.28 6.43
C CYS A 57 -5.20 6.71 6.36
N LYS A 58 -4.52 7.15 7.43
CA LYS A 58 -3.81 8.42 7.38
C LYS A 58 -2.64 8.26 6.43
N ALA A 59 -2.48 9.23 5.53
CA ALA A 59 -1.39 9.23 4.57
C ALA A 59 -0.73 10.60 4.54
N THR A 60 0.60 10.63 4.60
CA THR A 60 1.38 11.86 4.55
C THR A 60 2.35 11.78 3.39
N ILE A 61 2.28 12.75 2.48
CA ILE A 61 3.22 12.85 1.35
C ILE A 61 4.27 13.90 1.71
N ALA A 62 5.54 13.50 1.77
CA ALA A 62 6.68 14.35 2.01
C ALA A 62 7.69 14.18 0.88
N GLY A 63 7.67 15.10 -0.09
CA GLY A 63 8.53 15.05 -1.28
C GLY A 63 8.26 13.79 -2.12
N THR A 64 9.22 12.85 -2.10
CA THR A 64 9.14 11.56 -2.82
C THR A 64 8.67 10.41 -1.94
N SER A 65 8.34 10.66 -0.68
CA SER A 65 7.94 9.61 0.28
C SER A 65 6.46 9.73 0.65
N LEU A 66 5.75 8.61 0.62
CA LEU A 66 4.39 8.44 1.10
C LEU A 66 4.42 7.61 2.38
N THR A 67 4.05 8.19 3.51
CA THR A 67 3.95 7.50 4.80
C THR A 67 2.49 7.17 5.08
N ILE A 68 2.18 5.94 5.48
CA ILE A 68 0.83 5.47 5.78
C ILE A 68 0.77 4.95 7.21
N GLU A 69 -0.22 5.40 7.99
CA GLU A 69 -0.34 5.14 9.42
C GLU A 69 -1.81 4.95 9.87
N PRO A 70 -2.22 3.75 10.31
CA PRO A 70 -1.63 2.45 10.02
C PRO A 70 -1.90 2.01 8.56
N PRO A 71 -1.08 1.10 8.00
CA PRO A 71 -1.21 0.60 6.63
C PRO A 71 -2.40 -0.32 6.36
N THR A 72 -3.29 -0.54 7.33
CA THR A 72 -4.42 -1.50 7.27
C THR A 72 -5.49 -1.18 6.22
N CYS A 73 -5.41 0.00 5.60
CA CYS A 73 -6.21 0.32 4.42
C CYS A 73 -5.87 -0.56 3.22
N PHE A 74 -4.64 -1.10 3.15
CA PHE A 74 -4.22 -2.10 2.19
C PHE A 74 -4.44 -3.50 2.78
N TYR A 75 -5.23 -4.31 2.08
CA TYR A 75 -5.60 -5.63 2.54
C TYR A 75 -4.36 -6.54 2.61
N GLY A 76 -4.10 -7.08 3.80
CA GLY A 76 -2.94 -7.92 4.04
C GLY A 76 -1.67 -7.15 4.43
N TRP A 77 -1.78 -5.85 4.73
CA TRP A 77 -0.73 -5.07 5.38
C TRP A 77 -0.95 -4.96 6.91
N ASP A 78 -1.83 -5.79 7.46
CA ASP A 78 -2.17 -5.81 8.89
C ASP A 78 -0.94 -6.11 9.77
N ASP A 79 0.02 -6.90 9.27
CA ASP A 79 1.26 -7.27 9.97
C ASP A 79 2.49 -6.43 9.57
N VAL A 80 2.32 -5.40 8.73
CA VAL A 80 3.44 -4.52 8.30
C VAL A 80 3.98 -3.68 9.46
N GLY A 81 3.15 -3.43 10.46
CA GLY A 81 3.47 -2.62 11.63
C GLY A 81 2.64 -1.33 11.69
N PRO A 82 2.95 -0.44 12.64
CA PRO A 82 2.14 0.77 12.90
C PRO A 82 2.23 1.81 11.77
N SER A 83 3.29 1.76 10.96
CA SER A 83 3.52 2.69 9.87
C SER A 83 4.39 2.06 8.77
N ILE A 84 4.23 2.55 7.54
CA ILE A 84 5.12 2.22 6.43
C ILE A 84 5.42 3.47 5.61
N ALA A 85 6.66 3.61 5.17
CA ALA A 85 7.09 4.65 4.23
C ALA A 85 7.38 4.02 2.86
N LEU A 86 6.60 4.43 1.85
CA LEU A 86 6.79 4.07 0.46
C LEU A 86 7.56 5.18 -0.24
N VAL A 87 8.72 4.86 -0.79
CA VAL A 87 9.55 5.82 -1.53
C VAL A 87 9.27 5.67 -3.02
N LYS A 88 8.93 6.78 -3.68
CA LYS A 88 8.75 6.83 -5.13
C LYS A 88 10.01 6.32 -5.84
N GLN A 89 9.84 5.33 -6.70
CA GLN A 89 10.88 4.81 -7.60
C GLN A 89 10.88 5.59 -8.92
#